data_AF-A0A5C7ULB2-F1
#
_entry.id   AF-A0A5C7ULB2-F1
#
_cell.length_a   1.000
_cell.length_b   1.000
_cell.length_c   1.000
_cell.angle_alpha   90.00
_cell.angle_beta   90.00
_cell.angle_gamma   90.00
#
_symmetry.space_group_name_H-M   'P 1'
#
loop_
_entity.id
_entity.type
_entity.pdbx_description
1 polymer ?
#
loop_
_entity_poly.entity_id
_entity_poly.type
_entity_poly.pdbx_seq_one_letter_code
_entity_poly.pdbx_strand_id
1 'polypeptide(L)'
;MKQELLTKLDELSKILQLRKNDSYSYFRDTKNSIMNNENIKDDLKHLVRCYAITQYANFNNAEEILLSEIIALAREELSNLDK
;
A
#
# COMPACT_ATOMS: atom_id res chain seq x y z
N MET A 1 -8.19 -10.02 5.74
CA MET A 1 -7.02 -9.66 4.91
C MET A 1 -7.28 -8.41 4.09
N LYS A 2 -8.11 -8.45 3.03
CA LYS A 2 -8.49 -7.23 2.28
C LYS A 2 -8.84 -6.02 3.16
N GLN A 3 -9.72 -6.16 4.15
CA GLN A 3 -10.10 -5.04 5.03
C GLN A 3 -8.92 -4.48 5.83
N GLU A 4 -8.00 -5.33 6.28
CA GLU A 4 -6.82 -4.94 7.04
C GLU A 4 -5.81 -4.20 6.15
N LEU A 5 -5.59 -4.71 4.93
CA LEU A 5 -4.78 -4.05 3.90
C LEU A 5 -5.30 -2.63 3.62
N LEU A 6 -6.62 -2.49 3.42
CA LEU A 6 -7.25 -1.19 3.16
C LEU A 6 -7.08 -0.21 4.33
N THR A 7 -7.19 -0.70 5.57
CA THR A 7 -6.96 0.12 6.78
C THR A 7 -5.52 0.62 6.85
N LYS A 8 -4.53 -0.26 6.61
CA LYS A 8 -3.11 0.14 6.67
C LYS A 8 -2.71 1.07 5.51
N LEU A 9 -3.27 0.88 4.32
CA LEU A 9 -3.10 1.81 3.20
C LEU A 9 -3.62 3.21 3.54
N ASP A 10 -4.78 3.29 4.19
CA ASP A 10 -5.37 4.56 4.64
C ASP A 10 -4.50 5.24 5.72
N GLU A 11 -4.00 4.44 6.68
CA GLU A 11 -3.11 4.90 7.74
C GLU A 11 -1.81 5.49 7.17
N LEU A 12 -1.11 4.73 6.32
CA LEU A 12 0.14 5.18 5.70
C LEU A 12 -0.09 6.42 4.83
N SER A 13 -1.17 6.44 4.04
CA SER A 13 -1.55 7.62 3.26
C SER A 13 -1.73 8.85 4.14
N LYS A 14 -2.43 8.75 5.27
CA LYS A 14 -2.67 9.89 6.17
C LYS A 14 -1.37 10.39 6.80
N ILE A 15 -0.50 9.47 7.25
CA ILE A 15 0.81 9.82 7.83
C ILE A 15 1.65 10.59 6.81
N LEU A 16 1.77 10.06 5.58
CA LEU A 16 2.54 10.70 4.51
C LEU A 16 1.94 12.06 4.12
N GLN A 17 0.61 12.18 4.06
CA GLN A 17 -0.06 13.45 3.78
C GLN A 17 0.25 14.51 4.84
N LEU A 18 0.18 14.14 6.13
CA LEU A 18 0.51 15.04 7.25
C LEU A 18 1.97 15.51 7.19
N ARG A 19 2.88 14.64 6.73
CA ARG A 19 4.29 14.97 6.51
C ARG A 19 4.57 15.68 5.19
N LYS A 20 3.53 16.02 4.40
CA LYS A 20 3.66 16.63 3.06
C LYS A 20 4.56 15.79 2.13
N ASN A 21 4.46 14.48 2.23
CA ASN A 21 5.16 13.54 1.39
C ASN A 21 4.28 13.09 0.22
N ASP A 22 4.67 13.41 -1.01
CA ASP A 22 3.88 13.22 -2.23
C ASP A 22 3.47 11.75 -2.49
N SER A 23 4.21 10.78 -1.95
CA SER A 23 3.86 9.36 -2.03
C SER A 23 2.53 9.01 -1.35
N TYR A 24 1.94 9.90 -0.54
CA TYR A 24 0.61 9.68 0.04
C TYR A 24 -0.45 9.36 -1.04
N SER A 25 -0.36 10.04 -2.19
CA SER A 25 -1.32 9.92 -3.28
C SER A 25 -1.36 8.50 -3.84
N TYR A 26 -0.19 7.87 -4.01
CA TYR A 26 -0.06 6.48 -4.44
C TYR A 26 -0.86 5.54 -3.54
N PHE A 27 -0.64 5.56 -2.23
CA PHE A 27 -1.35 4.65 -1.31
C PHE A 27 -2.85 4.91 -1.24
N ARG A 28 -3.27 6.19 -1.29
CA ARG A 28 -4.68 6.57 -1.35
C ARG A 28 -5.36 6.03 -2.61
N ASP A 29 -4.73 6.22 -3.75
CA ASP A 29 -5.32 5.89 -5.05
C ASP A 29 -5.35 4.36 -5.24
N THR A 30 -4.31 3.65 -4.81
CA THR A 30 -4.31 2.18 -4.74
C THR A 30 -5.40 1.65 -3.81
N LYS A 31 -5.61 2.25 -2.63
CA LYS A 31 -6.71 1.87 -1.73
C LYS A 31 -8.06 1.96 -2.44
N ASN A 32 -8.32 3.07 -3.12
CA ASN A 32 -9.58 3.30 -3.83
C ASN A 32 -9.79 2.30 -4.97
N SER A 33 -8.73 2.02 -5.76
CA SER A 33 -8.79 1.03 -6.84
C SER A 33 -9.11 -0.38 -6.32
N ILE A 34 -8.47 -0.80 -5.21
CA ILE A 34 -8.75 -2.10 -4.55
C ILE A 34 -10.17 -2.16 -3.97
N MET A 35 -10.68 -1.04 -3.42
CA MET A 35 -12.07 -0.96 -2.92
C MET A 35 -13.08 -1.13 -4.05
N ASN A 36 -12.84 -0.52 -5.20
CA ASN A 36 -13.74 -0.56 -6.35
C ASN A 36 -13.63 -1.86 -7.18
N ASN A 37 -12.67 -2.73 -6.88
CA ASN A 37 -12.36 -3.96 -7.63
C ASN A 37 -12.04 -3.71 -9.12
N GLU A 38 -11.44 -2.57 -9.46
CA GLU A 38 -11.15 -2.22 -10.87
C GLU A 38 -10.02 -3.09 -11.44
N ASN A 39 -8.87 -3.12 -10.79
CA ASN A 39 -7.68 -3.86 -11.24
C ASN A 39 -6.92 -4.51 -10.06
N ILE A 40 -7.66 -5.16 -9.15
CA ILE A 40 -7.15 -5.61 -7.85
C ILE A 40 -5.85 -6.43 -7.95
N LYS A 41 -5.71 -7.35 -8.92
CA LYS A 41 -4.49 -8.16 -9.06
C LYS A 41 -3.27 -7.32 -9.41
N ASP A 42 -3.43 -6.32 -10.28
CA ASP A 42 -2.31 -5.48 -10.70
C ASP A 42 -1.95 -4.44 -9.63
N ASP A 43 -2.94 -3.91 -8.92
CA ASP A 43 -2.73 -3.07 -7.73
C ASP A 43 -1.90 -3.81 -6.66
N LEU A 44 -2.26 -5.05 -6.36
CA LEU A 44 -1.53 -5.89 -5.40
C LEU A 44 -0.10 -6.17 -5.89
N LYS A 45 0.10 -6.49 -7.17
CA LYS A 45 1.46 -6.67 -7.73
C LYS A 45 2.31 -5.41 -7.63
N HIS A 46 1.72 -4.24 -7.85
CA HIS A 46 2.41 -2.96 -7.72
C HIS A 46 2.79 -2.68 -6.26
N LEU A 47 1.87 -2.90 -5.31
CA LEU A 47 2.19 -2.81 -3.88
C LEU A 47 3.36 -3.72 -3.51
N VAL A 48 3.38 -4.97 -3.96
CA VAL A 48 4.46 -5.91 -3.65
C VAL A 48 5.83 -5.45 -4.19
N ARG A 49 5.85 -4.63 -5.25
CA ARG A 49 7.06 -4.13 -5.91
C ARG A 49 7.43 -2.69 -5.53
N CYS A 50 6.64 -2.03 -4.68
CA CYS A 50 6.78 -0.59 -4.44
C CYS A 50 7.92 -0.18 -3.49
N TYR A 51 8.83 -1.09 -3.12
CA TYR A 51 10.04 -0.77 -2.34
C TYR A 51 10.92 0.32 -3.00
N ALA A 52 10.87 0.47 -4.33
CA ALA A 52 11.55 1.56 -5.01
C ALA A 52 10.96 2.94 -4.64
N ILE A 53 9.66 3.02 -4.33
CA ILE A 53 9.01 4.26 -3.91
C ILE A 53 9.64 4.72 -2.58
N THR A 54 9.91 3.82 -1.63
CA THR A 54 10.42 4.23 -0.31
C THR A 54 11.86 4.68 -0.29
N GLN A 55 12.73 4.08 -1.11
CA GLN A 55 14.14 4.49 -1.18
C GLN A 55 14.31 5.95 -1.62
N TYR A 56 13.37 6.48 -2.41
CA TYR A 56 13.43 7.86 -2.91
C TYR A 56 12.40 8.79 -2.27
N ALA A 57 11.51 8.26 -1.41
CA ALA A 57 10.40 9.04 -0.85
C ALA A 57 10.62 9.49 0.60
N ASN A 58 11.84 9.47 1.16
CA ASN A 58 12.11 10.01 2.51
C ASN A 58 11.22 9.42 3.63
N PHE A 59 10.99 8.11 3.59
CA PHE A 59 10.26 7.40 4.63
C PHE A 59 11.09 7.36 5.92
N ASN A 60 10.42 7.45 7.07
CA ASN A 60 11.05 7.15 8.36
C ASN A 60 10.87 5.67 8.73
N ASN A 61 11.57 5.21 9.76
CA ASN A 61 11.53 3.82 10.21
C ASN A 61 10.11 3.30 10.50
N ALA A 62 9.25 4.12 11.12
CA ALA A 62 7.86 3.70 11.41
C ALA A 62 7.03 3.52 10.13
N GLU A 63 7.22 4.39 9.13
CA GLU A 63 6.57 4.27 7.83
C GLU A 63 7.09 3.08 7.02
N GLU A 64 8.37 2.75 7.13
CA GLU A 64 8.96 1.57 6.49
C GLU A 64 8.44 0.26 7.10
N ILE A 65 8.25 0.22 8.42
CA ILE A 65 7.61 -0.91 9.11
C ILE A 65 6.17 -1.06 8.61
N LEU A 66 5.38 0.02 8.62
CA LEU A 66 4.00 -0.01 8.15
C LEU A 66 3.89 -0.41 6.67
N LEU A 67 4.81 0.04 5.83
CA LEU A 67 4.85 -0.40 4.44
C LEU A 67 5.16 -1.90 4.33
N SER A 68 6.09 -2.41 5.12
CA SER A 68 6.44 -3.83 5.09
C SER A 68 5.24 -4.72 5.44
N GLU A 69 4.42 -4.28 6.40
CA GLU A 69 3.14 -4.94 6.73
C GLU A 69 2.14 -4.88 5.57
N ILE A 70 2.00 -3.72 4.91
CA ILE A 70 1.14 -3.57 3.72
C ILE A 70 1.58 -4.52 2.61
N ILE A 71 2.89 -4.65 2.38
CA ILE A 71 3.45 -5.55 1.36
C ILE A 71 3.17 -7.01 1.69
N ALA A 72 3.32 -7.41 2.97
CA ALA A 72 3.01 -8.76 3.40
C ALA A 72 1.52 -9.10 3.14
N LEU A 73 0.61 -8.23 3.58
CA LEU A 73 -0.83 -8.38 3.34
C LEU A 73 -1.17 -8.42 1.86
N ALA A 74 -0.52 -7.59 1.03
CA ALA A 74 -0.74 -7.58 -0.41
C ALA A 74 -0.30 -8.90 -1.07
N ARG A 75 0.82 -9.51 -0.63
CA ARG A 75 1.26 -10.83 -1.12
C ARG A 75 0.27 -11.94 -0.78
N GLU A 76 -0.25 -11.92 0.45
CA GLU A 76 -1.22 -12.93 0.88
C GLU A 76 -2.55 -12.78 0.13
N GLU A 77 -3.05 -11.56 -0.03
CA GLU A 77 -4.29 -11.30 -0.78
C GLU A 77 -4.14 -11.71 -2.25
N LEU A 78 -3.00 -11.40 -2.88
CA LEU A 78 -2.71 -11.84 -4.25
C LEU A 78 -2.70 -13.37 -4.36
N SER A 79 -2.08 -14.05 -3.40
CA SER A 79 -2.03 -15.52 -3.36
C SER A 79 -3.41 -16.15 -3.20
N ASN A 80 -4.35 -15.47 -2.53
CA ASN A 80 -5.73 -15.95 -2.39
C ASN A 80 -6.57 -15.74 -3.65
N LEU A 81 -6.25 -14.75 -4.49
CA LEU A 81 -6.93 -14.52 -5.77
C LEU A 81 -6.44 -15.44 -6.91
N ASP A 82 -5.32 -16.15 -6.69
CA ASP A 82 -4.76 -17.12 -7.64
C ASP A 82 -5.10 -18.59 -7.29
N LYS A 83 -5.82 -18.82 -6.19
CA LYS A 83 -6.38 -20.12 -5.79
C LYS A 83 -7.79 -20.30 -6.34
#